data_AF-A0A7Y2A8W5-F1
#
_entry.id   AF-A0A7Y2A8W5-F1
#
_cell.length_a   1.000
_cell.length_b   1.000
_cell.length_c   1.000
_cell.angle_alpha   90.00
_cell.angle_beta   90.00
_cell.angle_gamma   90.00
#
_symmetry.space_group_name_H-M   'P 1'
#
loop_
_entity.id
_entity.type
_entity.pdbx_description
1 polymer ?
#
loop_
_entity_poly.entity_id
_entity_poly.type
_entity_poly.pdbx_seq_one_letter_code
_entity_poly.pdbx_strand_id
1 'polypeptide(L)'
;SVLYAFNVNIIKKHLQDLSALAIALGSFVILTIPSLAVLIYADFFSERVFNAPSLLPALGYLAILAVVGTGIAKVVFNKLVQLTTPVFASSVTYLIPIVALSWGLLDGERFTLFQLFAGLMIIGGVFLANLGRK
;
A
#
# COMPACT_ATOMS: atom_id res chain seq x y z
N SER A 1 7.06 -1.22 9.32
CA SER A 1 7.34 0.21 9.63
C SER A 1 8.75 0.66 9.29
N VAL A 2 9.81 -0.12 9.54
CA VAL A 2 11.21 0.27 9.28
C VAL A 2 11.47 0.63 7.80
N LEU A 3 11.10 -0.24 6.85
CA LEU A 3 11.31 0.01 5.42
C LEU A 3 10.54 1.24 4.90
N TYR A 4 9.33 1.49 5.42
CA TYR A 4 8.56 2.69 5.08
C TYR A 4 9.25 3.95 5.60
N ALA A 5 9.77 3.93 6.83
CA ALA A 5 10.53 5.05 7.39
C ALA A 5 11.79 5.33 6.58
N PHE A 6 12.54 4.29 6.18
CA PHE A 6 13.68 4.44 5.27
C PHE A 6 13.25 5.03 3.93
N ASN A 7 12.20 4.51 3.30
CA ASN A 7 11.70 5.00 2.01
C ASN A 7 11.39 6.50 2.06
N VAL A 8 10.63 6.95 3.08
CA VAL A 8 10.28 8.37 3.24
C VAL A 8 11.53 9.24 3.42
N ASN A 9 12.49 8.80 4.24
CA ASN A 9 13.73 9.55 4.47
C ASN A 9 14.65 9.57 3.24
N ILE A 10 14.78 8.45 2.51
CA ILE A 10 15.58 8.37 1.29
C ILE A 10 14.99 9.24 0.20
N ILE A 11 13.66 9.19 -0.01
CA ILE A 11 13.00 10.07 -0.98
C ILE A 11 13.26 11.53 -0.61
N LYS A 12 13.11 11.89 0.67
CA LYS A 12 13.29 13.27 1.14
C LYS A 12 14.74 13.75 1.04
N LYS A 13 15.72 12.87 1.29
CA LYS A 13 17.14 13.24 1.34
C LYS A 13 17.86 13.13 -0.01
N HIS A 14 17.48 12.16 -0.84
CA HIS A 14 18.28 11.76 -2.02
C HIS A 14 17.52 11.83 -3.35
N LEU A 15 16.19 11.92 -3.36
CA LEU A 15 15.37 11.82 -4.58
C LEU A 15 14.45 13.04 -4.77
N GLN A 16 14.84 14.22 -4.26
CA GLN A 16 14.03 15.44 -4.42
C GLN A 16 14.03 15.96 -5.87
N ASP A 17 15.12 15.76 -6.61
CA ASP A 17 15.26 16.24 -7.99
C ASP A 17 14.54 15.36 -9.02
N LEU A 18 14.09 14.16 -8.60
CA LEU A 18 13.34 13.25 -9.44
C LEU A 18 11.84 13.47 -9.29
N SER A 19 11.09 13.32 -10.38
CA SER A 19 9.63 13.36 -10.30
C SER A 19 9.10 12.14 -9.50
N ALA A 20 8.02 12.34 -8.74
CA ALA A 20 7.36 11.26 -8.00
C ALA A 20 6.98 10.05 -8.88
N LEU A 21 6.64 10.33 -10.15
CA LEU A 21 6.35 9.32 -11.18
C LEU A 21 7.62 8.53 -11.56
N ALA A 22 8.76 9.19 -11.76
CA ALA A 22 10.02 8.52 -12.05
C ALA A 22 10.46 7.58 -10.91
N ILE A 23 10.29 8.02 -9.65
CA ILE A 23 10.58 7.17 -8.47
C ILE A 23 9.66 5.94 -8.43
N ALA A 24 8.37 6.11 -8.71
CA ALA A 24 7.42 5.00 -8.75
C ALA A 24 7.74 4.01 -9.87
N LEU A 25 7.99 4.50 -11.10
CA LEU A 25 8.39 3.68 -12.24
C LEU A 25 9.68 2.92 -11.96
N GLY A 26 10.72 3.58 -11.45
CA GLY A 26 11.98 2.94 -11.10
C GLY A 26 11.79 1.82 -10.09
N SER A 27 10.94 2.03 -9.08
CA SER A 27 10.59 0.99 -8.10
C SER A 27 9.91 -0.22 -8.75
N PHE A 28 8.99 0.00 -9.70
CA PHE A 28 8.30 -1.09 -10.39
C PHE A 28 9.22 -1.84 -11.34
N VAL A 29 10.09 -1.15 -12.08
CA VAL A 29 11.08 -1.78 -12.97
C VAL A 29 12.00 -2.72 -12.19
N ILE A 30 12.49 -2.29 -11.02
CA ILE A 30 13.31 -3.15 -10.16
C ILE A 30 12.51 -4.36 -9.66
N LEU A 31 11.25 -4.16 -9.28
CA LEU A 31 10.36 -5.23 -8.81
C LEU A 31 9.95 -6.22 -9.90
N THR A 32 9.99 -5.83 -11.18
CA THR A 32 9.65 -6.73 -12.30
C THR A 32 10.50 -8.00 -12.28
N ILE A 33 11.82 -7.88 -12.06
CA ILE A 33 12.75 -9.02 -12.09
C ILE A 33 12.37 -10.10 -11.04
N PRO A 34 12.28 -9.79 -9.73
CA PRO A 34 11.90 -10.79 -8.74
C PRO A 34 10.44 -11.25 -8.92
N SER A 35 9.54 -10.38 -9.39
CA SER A 35 8.14 -10.79 -9.63
C SER A 35 8.03 -11.82 -10.75
N LEU A 36 8.84 -11.70 -11.80
CA LEU A 36 8.86 -12.65 -12.91
C LEU A 36 9.44 -14.01 -12.47
N ALA A 37 10.49 -13.99 -11.64
CA ALA A 37 11.04 -15.22 -11.06
C ALA A 37 9.99 -15.96 -10.22
N VAL A 38 9.23 -15.23 -9.38
CA VAL A 38 8.13 -15.81 -8.59
C VAL A 38 7.02 -16.32 -9.50
N LEU A 39 6.66 -15.60 -10.57
CA LEU A 39 5.62 -16.01 -11.52
C LEU A 39 5.97 -17.33 -12.23
N ILE A 40 7.23 -17.50 -12.64
CA ILE A 40 7.73 -18.74 -13.24
C ILE A 40 7.72 -19.88 -12.21
N TYR A 41 8.22 -19.62 -11.00
CA TYR A 41 8.24 -20.63 -9.93
C TYR A 41 6.84 -21.06 -9.49
N ALA A 42 5.85 -20.16 -9.58
CA ALA A 42 4.45 -20.44 -9.27
C ALA A 42 3.71 -21.26 -10.34
N ASP A 43 4.40 -21.71 -11.40
CA ASP A 43 3.84 -22.51 -12.50
C ASP A 43 2.64 -21.81 -13.20
N PHE A 44 2.71 -20.48 -13.28
CA PHE A 44 1.63 -19.67 -13.86
C PHE A 44 1.39 -19.99 -15.34
N PHE A 45 2.45 -20.37 -16.08
CA PHE A 45 2.40 -20.68 -17.51
C PHE A 45 1.91 -22.10 -17.83
N SER A 46 1.40 -22.83 -16.84
CA SER A 46 0.82 -24.15 -17.05
C SER A 46 -0.55 -24.10 -17.73
N GLU A 47 -0.88 -25.15 -18.49
CA GLU A 47 -2.20 -25.28 -19.13
C GLU A 47 -3.35 -25.25 -18.14
N ARG A 48 -3.14 -25.69 -16.89
CA ARG A 48 -4.15 -25.65 -15.84
C ARG A 48 -4.62 -24.22 -15.55
N VAL A 49 -3.68 -23.27 -15.50
CA VAL A 49 -3.97 -21.86 -15.21
C VAL A 49 -4.59 -21.18 -16.43
N PHE A 50 -4.06 -21.46 -17.63
CA PHE A 50 -4.53 -20.84 -18.87
C PHE A 50 -5.95 -21.28 -19.26
N ASN A 51 -6.33 -22.52 -18.94
CA ASN A 51 -7.69 -23.03 -19.16
C ASN A 51 -8.65 -22.72 -18.00
N ALA A 52 -8.20 -22.07 -16.93
CA ALA A 52 -9.06 -21.75 -15.81
C ALA A 52 -10.08 -20.66 -16.22
N PRO A 53 -11.39 -20.90 -16.06
CA PRO A 53 -12.41 -19.89 -16.42
C PRO A 53 -12.31 -18.61 -15.57
N SER A 54 -11.66 -18.69 -14.41
CA SER A 54 -11.41 -17.56 -13.51
C SER A 54 -10.22 -16.70 -13.89
N LEU A 55 -9.39 -17.10 -14.87
CA LEU A 55 -8.15 -16.39 -15.21
C LEU A 55 -8.43 -14.94 -15.63
N LEU A 56 -9.32 -14.74 -16.59
CA LEU A 56 -9.59 -13.41 -17.14
C LEU A 56 -10.24 -12.46 -16.11
N PRO A 57 -11.26 -12.88 -15.31
CA PRO A 57 -11.76 -12.08 -14.19
C PRO A 57 -10.69 -11.75 -13.15
N ALA A 58 -9.84 -12.71 -12.77
CA ALA A 58 -8.78 -12.48 -11.79
C ALA A 58 -7.75 -11.47 -12.28
N LEU A 59 -7.34 -11.55 -13.55
CA LEU A 59 -6.46 -10.55 -14.18
C LEU A 59 -7.11 -9.16 -14.23
N GLY A 60 -8.42 -9.08 -14.45
CA GLY A 60 -9.17 -7.82 -14.40
C GLY A 60 -9.11 -7.18 -13.01
N TYR A 61 -9.40 -7.93 -11.95
CA TYR A 61 -9.29 -7.41 -10.58
C TYR A 61 -7.86 -7.03 -10.20
N LEU A 62 -6.88 -7.83 -10.61
CA LEU A 62 -5.46 -7.50 -10.42
C LEU A 62 -5.07 -6.22 -11.16
N ALA A 63 -5.54 -6.01 -12.39
CA ALA A 63 -5.26 -4.80 -13.15
C ALA A 63 -5.83 -3.56 -12.45
N ILE A 64 -7.08 -3.62 -11.97
CA ILE A 64 -7.70 -2.52 -11.22
C ILE A 64 -6.89 -2.22 -9.94
N LEU A 65 -6.55 -3.26 -9.17
CA LEU A 65 -5.76 -3.11 -7.94
C LEU A 65 -4.35 -2.56 -8.23
N ALA A 66 -3.70 -3.04 -9.29
CA ALA A 66 -2.35 -2.63 -9.67
C ALA A 66 -2.31 -1.17 -10.13
N VAL A 67 -3.28 -0.73 -10.93
CA VAL A 67 -3.33 0.66 -11.43
C VAL A 67 -3.80 1.60 -10.32
N VAL A 68 -4.96 1.36 -9.73
CA VAL A 68 -5.61 2.29 -8.80
C VAL A 68 -5.00 2.17 -7.40
N GLY A 69 -5.01 0.96 -6.84
CA GLY A 69 -4.61 0.70 -5.47
C GLY A 69 -3.10 0.76 -5.24
N THR A 70 -2.28 0.50 -6.27
CA THR A 70 -0.83 0.44 -6.13
C THR A 70 -0.12 1.54 -6.90
N GLY A 71 -0.33 1.64 -8.22
CA GLY A 71 0.37 2.58 -9.10
C GLY A 71 0.08 4.03 -8.76
N ILE A 72 -1.18 4.45 -8.89
CA ILE A 72 -1.62 5.82 -8.61
C ILE A 72 -1.35 6.16 -7.15
N ALA A 73 -1.75 5.29 -6.22
CA ALA A 73 -1.52 5.49 -4.79
C ALA A 73 -0.04 5.75 -4.46
N LYS A 74 0.89 5.01 -5.08
CA LYS A 74 2.32 5.17 -4.85
C LYS A 74 2.89 6.46 -5.43
N VAL A 75 2.41 6.89 -6.60
CA VAL A 75 2.79 8.19 -7.17
C VAL A 75 2.31 9.33 -6.26
N VAL A 76 1.06 9.28 -5.82
CA VAL A 76 0.49 10.28 -4.88
C VAL A 76 1.27 10.29 -3.57
N PHE A 77 1.59 9.12 -3.01
CA PHE A 77 2.38 9.00 -1.79
C PHE A 77 3.79 9.60 -1.95
N ASN A 78 4.50 9.25 -3.02
CA ASN A 78 5.84 9.80 -3.29
C ASN A 78 5.79 11.33 -3.45
N LYS A 79 4.76 11.84 -4.15
CA LYS A 79 4.55 13.28 -4.31
C LYS A 79 4.28 13.96 -2.97
N LEU A 80 3.46 13.35 -2.12
CA LEU A 80 3.18 13.85 -0.77
C LEU A 80 4.46 13.93 0.08
N VAL A 81 5.29 12.89 0.05
CA VAL A 81 6.59 12.87 0.76
C VAL A 81 7.51 14.01 0.28
N GLN A 82 7.54 14.28 -1.02
CA GLN A 82 8.33 15.38 -1.58
C GLN A 82 7.81 16.75 -1.12
N LEU A 83 6.49 16.95 -1.14
CA LEU A 83 5.85 18.23 -0.81
C LEU A 83 5.80 18.53 0.70
N THR A 84 5.83 17.50 1.56
CA THR A 84 5.57 17.63 2.99
C THR A 84 6.77 17.21 3.84
N THR A 85 6.67 17.36 5.16
CA THR A 85 7.67 16.81 6.07
C THR A 85 7.50 15.29 6.16
N PRO A 86 8.59 14.53 6.38
CA PRO A 86 8.51 13.07 6.61
C PRO A 86 7.48 12.67 7.67
N VAL A 87 7.31 13.51 8.69
CA VAL A 87 6.35 13.32 9.79
C VAL A 87 4.92 13.46 9.30
N PHE A 88 4.62 14.46 8.47
CA PHE A 88 3.29 14.61 7.88
C PHE A 88 2.96 13.47 6.91
N ALA A 89 3.91 13.04 6.07
CA ALA A 89 3.70 11.90 5.19
C ALA A 89 3.41 10.61 5.97
N SER A 90 4.01 10.42 7.16
CA SER A 90 3.70 9.28 8.01
C SER A 90 2.29 9.28 8.59
N SER A 91 1.61 10.44 8.64
CA SER A 91 0.23 10.55 9.14
C SER A 91 -0.79 9.80 8.28
N VAL A 92 -0.49 9.60 7.00
CA VAL A 92 -1.32 8.76 6.10
C VAL A 92 -1.46 7.34 6.65
N THR A 93 -0.42 6.83 7.32
CA THR A 93 -0.45 5.50 7.96
C THR A 93 -1.49 5.42 9.08
N TYR A 94 -1.85 6.55 9.70
CA TYR A 94 -2.86 6.61 10.76
C TYR A 94 -4.29 6.56 10.23
N LEU A 95 -4.49 6.97 8.98
CA LEU A 95 -5.78 6.88 8.30
C LEU A 95 -6.08 5.47 7.82
N ILE A 96 -5.05 4.64 7.57
CA ILE A 96 -5.20 3.28 7.04
C ILE A 96 -6.14 2.42 7.90
N PRO A 97 -5.98 2.29 9.23
CA PRO A 97 -6.89 1.49 10.06
C PRO A 97 -8.33 1.99 10.03
N ILE A 98 -8.53 3.31 10.00
CA ILE A 98 -9.87 3.93 9.98
C ILE A 98 -10.58 3.61 8.66
N VAL A 99 -9.89 3.80 7.54
CA VAL A 99 -10.43 3.50 6.21
C VAL A 99 -10.69 2.00 6.06
N ALA A 100 -9.78 1.14 6.54
CA ALA A 100 -9.94 -0.31 6.48
C ALA A 100 -11.17 -0.80 7.26
N LEU A 101 -11.37 -0.33 8.51
CA LEU A 101 -12.55 -0.67 9.31
C LEU A 101 -13.84 -0.14 8.67
N SER A 102 -13.80 1.08 8.12
CA SER A 102 -14.96 1.66 7.42
C SER A 102 -15.34 0.82 6.20
N TRP A 103 -14.35 0.36 5.42
CA TRP A 103 -14.59 -0.48 4.25
C TRP A 103 -15.14 -1.86 4.64
N GLY A 104 -14.59 -2.51 5.68
CA GLY A 104 -15.12 -3.79 6.17
C GLY A 104 -16.56 -3.68 6.67
N LEU A 105 -16.93 -2.58 7.33
CA LEU A 105 -18.32 -2.31 7.72
C LEU A 105 -19.24 -2.14 6.50
N LEU A 106 -18.76 -1.46 5.46
CA LEU A 106 -19.51 -1.28 4.20
C LEU A 106 -19.67 -2.59 3.42
N ASP A 107 -18.69 -3.49 3.48
CA ASP A 107 -18.74 -4.84 2.89
C ASP A 107 -19.61 -5.82 3.70
N GLY A 108 -20.19 -5.35 4.81
CA GLY A 108 -21.09 -6.14 5.66
C GLY A 108 -20.36 -7.12 6.59
N GLU A 109 -19.07 -6.94 6.83
CA GLU A 109 -18.32 -7.77 7.76
C GLU A 109 -18.87 -7.64 9.18
N ARG A 110 -19.10 -8.78 9.83
CA ARG A 110 -19.56 -8.83 11.21
C ARG A 110 -18.37 -8.73 12.15
N PHE A 111 -18.14 -7.54 12.69
CA PHE A 111 -17.16 -7.35 13.74
C PHE A 111 -17.69 -7.89 15.07
N THR A 112 -16.89 -8.74 15.71
CA THR A 112 -17.13 -9.13 17.10
C THR A 112 -16.83 -7.96 18.05
N LEU A 113 -17.45 -7.97 19.23
CA LEU A 113 -17.16 -6.98 20.29
C LEU A 113 -15.66 -6.89 20.63
N PHE A 114 -14.95 -8.01 20.56
CA PHE A 114 -13.50 -8.05 20.77
C PHE A 114 -12.71 -7.32 19.67
N GLN A 115 -13.08 -7.50 18.40
CA GLN A 115 -12.45 -6.80 17.28
C GLN A 115 -12.71 -5.30 17.33
N LEU A 116 -13.91 -4.88 17.76
CA LEU A 116 -14.22 -3.47 17.98
C LEU A 116 -13.33 -2.87 19.07
N PHE A 117 -13.16 -3.56 20.19
CA PHE A 117 -12.29 -3.11 21.28
C PHE A 117 -10.82 -3.05 20.84
N ALA A 118 -10.34 -4.06 20.11
CA ALA A 118 -8.99 -4.07 19.55
C ALA A 118 -8.78 -2.91 18.56
N GLY A 119 -9.76 -2.64 17.69
CA GLY A 119 -9.74 -1.50 16.76
C GLY A 119 -9.65 -0.16 17.50
N LEU A 120 -10.45 0.01 18.56
CA LEU A 120 -10.40 1.21 19.41
C LEU A 120 -9.04 1.36 20.12
N MET A 121 -8.44 0.27 20.60
CA MET A 121 -7.09 0.31 21.17
C MET A 121 -6.03 0.71 20.15
N ILE A 122 -6.10 0.21 18.91
CA ILE A 122 -5.17 0.58 17.84
C ILE A 122 -5.30 2.07 17.51
N ILE A 123 -6.52 2.56 17.28
CA ILE A 123 -6.79 3.97 16.98
C ILE A 123 -6.36 4.85 18.16
N GLY A 124 -6.67 4.44 19.39
CA GLY A 124 -6.27 5.13 20.61
C GLY A 124 -4.74 5.20 20.78
N GLY A 125 -4.03 4.10 20.53
CA GLY A 125 -2.57 4.07 20.56
C GLY A 125 -1.93 4.99 19.52
N VAL A 126 -2.49 5.01 18.31
CA VAL A 126 -2.07 5.94 17.24
C VAL A 126 -2.32 7.40 17.64
N PHE A 127 -3.50 7.69 18.20
CA PHE A 127 -3.86 9.04 18.65
C PHE A 127 -2.92 9.53 19.77
N LEU A 128 -2.67 8.71 20.78
CA LEU A 128 -1.77 9.03 21.90
C LEU A 128 -0.33 9.27 21.42
N ALA A 129 0.18 8.44 20.51
CA ALA A 129 1.53 8.60 19.96
C ALA A 129 1.72 9.92 19.20
N ASN A 130 0.63 10.54 18.74
CA ASN A 130 0.66 11.81 18.02
C ASN A 130 0.32 13.02 18.91
N LEU A 131 -0.33 12.81 20.07
CA LEU A 131 -0.76 13.89 20.96
C LEU A 131 0.41 14.69 21.56
N GLY A 132 1.58 14.06 21.74
CA GLY A 132 2.78 14.70 22.30
C GLY A 132 3.65 15.48 21.31
N ARG A 133 3.23 15.60 20.05
CA ARG A 133 3.95 16.32 18.99
C ARG A 133 3.12 17.52 18.51
N LYS A 134 3.07 18.56 19.34
CA LYS A 134 2.70 19.91 18.89
C LYS A 134 3.90 20.60 18.27
#